data_AF-A0A8S0FVI7-F1
#
_entry.id   AF-A0A8S0FVI7-F1
#
_cell.length_a   1.000
_cell.length_b   1.000
_cell.length_c   1.000
_cell.angle_alpha   90.00
_cell.angle_beta   90.00
_cell.angle_gamma   90.00
#
_symmetry.space_group_name_H-M   'P 1'
#
loop_
_entity.id
_entity.type
_entity.pdbx_description
1 polymer ?
#
loop_
_entity_poly.entity_id
_entity_poly.type
_entity_poly.pdbx_seq_one_letter_code
_entity_poly.pdbx_strand_id
1 'polypeptide(L)'
;MGFAPKQALAQARNYKLLRAKEIRNTCTYCSVGCGLLMYSLGDGAKNAREAIYHIEGDPDHPVSRGALCPKGAGLLDYVNSENRLRYPEYRAPGSDKWQRISWEEAFSRIAKLMKADRDANFIEKNEQGVTVNRWLSTGMLCASGASNETGMLTQKFARSLGIAAGGRQPGARLTRTNGSKSCSNIWSRCDDQPLGGYQKR
;
A
#
# COMPACT_ATOMS: atom_id res chain seq x y z
N MET A 1 -17.11 -46.46 50.83
CA MET A 1 -16.30 -45.23 50.63
C MET A 1 -15.44 -45.44 49.40
N GLY A 2 -15.65 -44.65 48.35
CA GLY A 2 -14.96 -44.82 47.07
C GLY A 2 -15.32 -43.74 46.06
N PHE A 3 -15.32 -42.49 46.50
CA PHE A 3 -15.36 -41.34 45.58
C PHE A 3 -13.97 -41.23 44.94
N ALA A 4 -13.76 -41.92 43.81
CA ALA A 4 -12.73 -41.50 42.88
C ALA A 4 -13.14 -40.12 42.34
N PRO A 5 -12.37 -39.05 42.56
CA PRO A 5 -12.71 -37.76 41.99
C PRO A 5 -12.71 -37.90 40.46
N LYS A 6 -13.77 -37.43 39.80
CA LYS A 6 -13.76 -37.23 38.35
C LYS A 6 -12.54 -36.37 38.04
N GLN A 7 -11.65 -36.83 37.16
CA GLN A 7 -10.46 -36.08 36.75
C GLN A 7 -10.86 -34.63 36.52
N ALA A 8 -10.22 -33.70 37.26
CA ALA A 8 -10.39 -32.29 36.99
C ALA A 8 -9.96 -32.06 35.54
N LEU A 9 -10.87 -31.61 34.67
CA LEU A 9 -10.57 -31.13 33.33
C LEU A 9 -9.83 -29.78 33.39
N ALA A 10 -8.78 -29.70 34.21
CA ALA A 10 -7.88 -28.57 34.33
C ALA A 10 -6.69 -28.70 33.37
N GLN A 11 -6.87 -29.42 32.26
CA GLN A 11 -5.86 -29.46 31.21
C GLN A 11 -5.94 -28.15 30.41
N ALA A 12 -4.82 -27.44 30.28
CA ALA A 12 -4.73 -26.32 29.37
C ALA A 12 -5.05 -26.77 27.94
N ARG A 13 -5.77 -25.93 27.18
CA ARG A 13 -6.02 -26.22 25.76
C ARG A 13 -4.70 -26.50 25.03
N ASN A 14 -4.73 -27.40 24.06
CA ASN A 14 -3.57 -27.66 23.22
C ASN A 14 -3.07 -26.37 22.56
N TYR A 15 -1.76 -26.27 22.35
CA TYR A 15 -1.17 -25.10 21.71
C TYR A 15 -1.66 -24.99 20.26
N LYS A 16 -2.39 -23.91 19.97
CA LYS A 16 -3.14 -23.74 18.71
C LYS A 16 -2.26 -23.63 17.46
N LEU A 17 -0.93 -23.48 17.60
CA LEU A 17 0.00 -23.24 16.51
C LEU A 17 0.90 -24.44 16.18
N LEU A 18 0.74 -25.59 16.87
CA LEU A 18 1.66 -26.74 16.77
C LEU A 18 1.92 -27.24 15.34
N ARG A 19 0.95 -27.09 14.44
CA ARG A 19 1.06 -27.52 13.02
C ARG A 19 0.71 -26.39 12.05
N ALA A 20 0.82 -25.15 12.50
CA ALA A 20 0.59 -23.99 11.65
C ALA A 20 1.81 -23.74 10.77
N LYS A 21 1.58 -23.19 9.58
CA LYS A 21 2.69 -22.66 8.78
C LYS A 21 3.12 -21.30 9.32
N GLU A 22 4.35 -21.22 9.80
CA GLU A 22 4.97 -19.98 10.28
C GLU A 22 5.62 -19.22 9.12
N ILE A 23 5.32 -17.93 9.02
CA ILE A 23 5.83 -17.03 7.98
C ILE A 23 6.36 -15.75 8.62
N ARG A 24 7.61 -15.39 8.32
CA ARG A 24 8.23 -14.14 8.76
C ARG A 24 7.77 -12.95 7.90
N ASN A 25 7.37 -11.86 8.52
CA ASN A 25 6.99 -10.61 7.83
C ASN A 25 7.32 -9.37 8.69
N THR A 26 7.03 -8.19 8.18
CA THR A 26 7.27 -6.90 8.84
C THR A 26 5.96 -6.15 9.07
N CYS A 27 5.85 -5.46 10.19
CA CYS A 27 4.69 -4.65 10.54
C CYS A 27 4.39 -3.56 9.48
N THR A 28 3.12 -3.46 9.07
CA THR A 28 2.67 -2.60 7.96
C THR A 28 2.32 -1.16 8.36
N TYR A 29 2.51 -0.77 9.62
CA TYR A 29 2.02 0.51 10.13
C TYR A 29 3.07 1.63 10.09
N CYS A 30 4.02 1.62 11.03
CA CYS A 30 4.99 2.70 11.19
C CYS A 30 6.39 2.27 10.77
N SER A 31 7.30 3.24 10.64
CA SER A 31 8.67 3.02 10.16
C SER A 31 9.63 2.37 11.17
N VAL A 32 9.14 1.87 12.31
CA VAL A 32 9.96 1.07 13.25
C VAL A 32 10.36 -0.25 12.61
N GLY A 33 9.47 -0.83 11.79
CA GLY A 33 9.78 -2.06 11.04
C GLY A 33 9.84 -3.32 11.91
N CYS A 34 9.01 -3.43 12.95
CA CYS A 34 8.97 -4.61 13.83
C CYS A 34 8.80 -5.91 13.04
N GLY A 35 9.59 -6.92 13.38
CA GLY A 35 9.45 -8.29 12.83
C GLY A 35 8.24 -9.01 13.39
N LEU A 36 7.62 -9.84 12.55
CA LEU A 36 6.39 -10.59 12.82
C LEU A 36 6.58 -12.07 12.50
N LEU A 37 5.94 -12.91 13.30
CA LEU A 37 5.65 -14.30 12.99
C LEU A 37 4.15 -14.44 12.76
N MET A 38 3.78 -14.79 11.52
CA MET A 38 2.39 -15.02 11.12
C MET A 38 2.13 -16.51 10.98
N TYR A 39 1.00 -16.96 11.51
CA TYR A 39 0.60 -18.35 11.49
C TYR A 39 -0.63 -18.55 10.61
N SER A 40 -0.46 -19.37 9.58
CA SER A 40 -1.52 -19.72 8.64
C SER A 40 -2.02 -21.14 8.86
N LEU A 41 -3.33 -21.33 8.68
CA LEU A 41 -3.93 -22.65 8.53
C LEU A 41 -3.54 -23.20 7.15
N GLY A 42 -3.12 -24.46 7.11
CA GLY A 42 -2.59 -25.11 5.91
C GLY A 42 -1.07 -25.27 6.00
N ASP A 43 -0.57 -26.41 5.53
CA ASP A 43 0.84 -26.80 5.52
C ASP A 43 1.59 -26.33 4.26
N GLY A 44 0.94 -25.49 3.44
CA GLY A 44 1.45 -25.05 2.14
C GLY A 44 1.16 -26.02 1.00
N ALA A 45 0.41 -27.11 1.24
CA ALA A 45 -0.04 -27.98 0.16
C ALA A 45 -1.01 -27.23 -0.78
N LYS A 46 -0.92 -27.51 -2.09
CA LYS A 46 -1.69 -26.80 -3.14
C LYS A 46 -3.21 -26.94 -2.97
N ASN A 47 -3.68 -27.99 -2.31
CA ASN A 47 -5.09 -28.26 -2.00
C ASN A 47 -5.59 -27.50 -0.76
N ALA A 48 -4.70 -26.90 0.04
CA ALA A 48 -5.05 -26.11 1.22
C ALA A 48 -4.88 -24.62 0.92
N ARG A 49 -5.98 -23.86 0.99
CA ARG A 49 -5.91 -22.39 0.93
C ARG A 49 -5.43 -21.85 2.27
N GLU A 50 -4.33 -21.13 2.24
CA GLU A 50 -3.77 -20.50 3.44
C GLU A 50 -4.69 -19.41 3.99
N ALA A 51 -4.89 -19.43 5.31
CA ALA A 51 -5.65 -18.42 6.03
C ALA A 51 -4.94 -18.07 7.33
N ILE A 52 -4.55 -16.79 7.47
CA ILE A 52 -3.87 -16.30 8.68
C ILE A 52 -4.89 -16.23 9.83
N TYR A 53 -4.55 -16.85 10.95
CA TYR A 53 -5.40 -16.88 12.15
C TYR A 53 -4.69 -16.43 13.42
N HIS A 54 -3.38 -16.19 13.37
CA HIS A 54 -2.62 -15.60 14.48
C HIS A 54 -1.38 -14.87 13.98
N ILE A 55 -1.01 -13.79 14.67
CA ILE A 55 0.18 -12.99 14.42
C ILE A 55 0.78 -12.61 15.77
N GLU A 56 2.09 -12.78 15.92
CA GLU A 56 2.87 -12.32 17.07
C GLU A 56 4.21 -11.73 16.63
N GLY A 57 4.99 -11.21 17.59
CA GLY A 57 6.26 -10.56 17.30
C GLY A 57 7.40 -11.56 17.14
N ASP A 58 8.33 -11.27 16.24
CA ASP A 58 9.53 -12.08 16.04
C ASP A 58 10.55 -11.80 17.17
N PRO A 59 10.91 -12.81 18.00
CA PRO A 59 11.86 -12.64 19.10
C PRO A 59 13.29 -12.39 18.60
N ASP A 60 13.65 -12.87 17.41
CA ASP A 60 15.00 -12.73 16.83
C ASP A 60 15.21 -11.33 16.22
N HIS A 61 14.14 -10.55 16.02
CA HIS A 61 14.23 -9.26 15.37
C HIS A 61 14.93 -8.22 16.27
N PRO A 62 16.04 -7.60 15.83
CA PRO A 62 16.93 -6.83 16.72
C PRO A 62 16.28 -5.58 17.33
N VAL A 63 15.31 -4.98 16.62
CA VAL A 63 14.63 -3.75 17.04
C VAL A 63 13.49 -4.03 18.02
N SER A 64 12.63 -4.99 17.71
CA SER A 64 11.40 -5.26 18.45
C SER A 64 11.56 -6.35 19.50
N ARG A 65 12.46 -7.33 19.28
CA ARG A 65 12.70 -8.46 20.20
C ARG A 65 11.41 -9.13 20.69
N GLY A 66 10.49 -9.39 19.77
CA GLY A 66 9.17 -9.96 20.05
C GLY A 66 8.07 -8.97 20.48
N ALA A 67 8.39 -7.72 20.78
CA ALA A 67 7.41 -6.73 21.22
C ALA A 67 6.56 -6.17 20.06
N LEU A 68 5.24 -6.10 20.27
CA LEU A 68 4.30 -5.43 19.38
C LEU A 68 3.42 -4.43 20.13
N CYS A 69 3.30 -3.21 19.58
CA CYS A 69 2.35 -2.21 20.05
C CYS A 69 0.90 -2.63 19.68
N PRO A 70 -0.16 -2.00 20.22
CA PRO A 70 -1.55 -2.44 19.96
C PRO A 70 -1.93 -2.48 18.48
N LYS A 71 -1.32 -1.61 17.65
CA LYS A 71 -1.50 -1.65 16.19
C LYS A 71 -0.94 -2.95 15.60
N GLY A 72 0.29 -3.31 15.96
CA GLY A 72 0.95 -4.53 15.47
C GLY A 72 0.29 -5.80 15.99
N ALA A 73 -0.07 -5.82 17.27
CA ALA A 73 -0.75 -6.96 17.89
C ALA A 73 -2.17 -7.19 17.31
N GLY A 74 -2.84 -6.12 16.88
CA GLY A 74 -4.15 -6.16 16.22
C GLY A 74 -4.13 -6.40 14.70
N LEU A 75 -2.99 -6.76 14.10
CA LEU A 75 -2.88 -6.97 12.65
C LEU A 75 -3.85 -8.03 12.12
N LEU A 76 -4.20 -9.03 12.93
CA LEU A 76 -5.14 -10.08 12.54
C LEU A 76 -6.50 -9.50 12.14
N ASP A 77 -7.00 -8.52 12.89
CA ASP A 77 -8.30 -7.90 12.63
C ASP A 77 -8.27 -6.99 11.40
N TYR A 78 -7.11 -6.39 11.10
CA TYR A 78 -6.91 -5.70 9.84
C TYR A 78 -6.86 -6.67 8.65
N VAL A 79 -6.19 -7.82 8.83
CA VAL A 79 -6.12 -8.84 7.80
C VAL A 79 -7.49 -9.48 7.54
N ASN A 80 -8.27 -9.74 8.57
CA ASN A 80 -9.58 -10.39 8.46
C ASN A 80 -10.74 -9.41 8.58
N SER A 81 -10.51 -8.12 8.33
CA SER A 81 -11.54 -7.09 8.42
C SER A 81 -12.70 -7.36 7.45
N GLU A 82 -13.93 -7.23 7.94
CA GLU A 82 -15.15 -7.34 7.13
C GLU A 82 -15.19 -6.30 5.99
N ASN A 83 -14.51 -5.16 6.17
CA ASN A 83 -14.45 -4.06 5.20
C ASN A 83 -13.39 -4.27 4.10
N ARG A 84 -12.76 -5.45 4.04
CA ARG A 84 -11.76 -5.75 3.02
C ARG A 84 -12.40 -5.80 1.64
N LEU A 85 -11.86 -5.01 0.69
CA LEU A 85 -12.31 -5.00 -0.70
C LEU A 85 -12.13 -6.39 -1.33
N ARG A 86 -13.21 -6.93 -1.91
CA ARG A 86 -13.22 -8.28 -2.52
C ARG A 86 -13.23 -8.25 -4.04
N TYR A 87 -13.82 -7.22 -4.64
CA TYR A 87 -14.04 -7.11 -6.08
C TYR A 87 -13.83 -5.68 -6.56
N PRO A 88 -13.52 -5.47 -7.86
CA PRO A 88 -13.59 -4.16 -8.48
C PRO A 88 -15.02 -3.62 -8.47
N GLU A 89 -15.17 -2.34 -8.16
CA GLU A 89 -16.45 -1.65 -8.06
C GLU A 89 -16.43 -0.34 -8.86
N TYR A 90 -17.55 0.00 -9.47
CA TYR A 90 -17.73 1.21 -10.26
C TYR A 90 -18.90 2.04 -9.73
N ARG A 91 -18.72 3.36 -9.69
CA ARG A 91 -19.75 4.33 -9.38
C ARG A 91 -19.97 5.23 -10.59
N ALA A 92 -21.17 5.18 -11.17
CA ALA A 92 -21.53 6.03 -12.30
C ALA A 92 -21.66 7.50 -11.87
N PRO A 93 -21.41 8.48 -12.76
CA PRO A 93 -21.68 9.89 -12.49
C PRO A 93 -23.13 10.09 -12.03
N GLY A 94 -23.34 10.78 -10.91
CA GLY A 94 -24.66 11.00 -10.33
C GLY A 94 -25.27 9.81 -9.58
N SER A 95 -24.60 8.64 -9.54
CA SER A 95 -25.07 7.48 -8.76
C SER A 95 -24.74 7.63 -7.27
N ASP A 96 -25.57 7.05 -6.41
CA ASP A 96 -25.38 6.89 -4.97
C ASP A 96 -24.82 5.50 -4.57
N LYS A 97 -24.83 4.55 -5.51
CA LYS A 97 -24.45 3.15 -5.27
C LYS A 97 -23.25 2.68 -6.09
N TRP A 98 -22.55 1.68 -5.54
CA TRP A 98 -21.49 0.93 -6.20
C TRP A 98 -22.04 -0.26 -6.96
N GLN A 99 -21.43 -0.55 -8.12
CA GLN A 99 -21.74 -1.71 -8.95
C GLN A 99 -20.49 -2.56 -9.10
N ARG A 100 -20.59 -3.85 -8.79
CA ARG A 100 -19.50 -4.80 -9.02
C ARG A 100 -19.27 -4.97 -10.52
N ILE A 101 -18.00 -4.90 -10.94
CA ILE A 101 -17.58 -5.15 -12.32
C ILE A 101 -16.45 -6.19 -12.38
N SER A 102 -16.14 -6.66 -13.59
CA SER A 102 -14.99 -7.54 -13.81
C SER A 102 -13.67 -6.75 -13.85
N TRP A 103 -12.54 -7.44 -13.65
CA TRP A 103 -11.21 -6.83 -13.78
C TRP A 103 -10.96 -6.31 -15.21
N GLU A 104 -11.32 -7.07 -16.24
CA GLU A 104 -11.17 -6.66 -17.66
C GLU A 104 -11.97 -5.40 -17.98
N GLU A 105 -13.19 -5.32 -17.45
CA GLU A 105 -14.03 -4.15 -17.60
C GLU A 105 -13.44 -2.93 -16.87
N ALA A 106 -12.88 -3.12 -15.67
CA ALA A 106 -12.21 -2.05 -14.94
C ALA A 106 -11.00 -1.52 -15.72
N PHE A 107 -10.13 -2.40 -16.21
CA PHE A 107 -8.93 -2.02 -16.94
C PHE A 107 -9.26 -1.31 -18.27
N SER A 108 -10.18 -1.86 -19.06
CA SER A 108 -10.58 -1.26 -20.33
C SER A 108 -11.20 0.13 -20.18
N ARG A 109 -12.09 0.32 -19.19
CA ARG A 109 -12.69 1.62 -18.88
C ARG A 109 -11.65 2.66 -18.46
N ILE A 110 -10.77 2.30 -17.53
CA ILE A 110 -9.71 3.19 -17.03
C ILE A 110 -8.76 3.57 -18.17
N ALA A 111 -8.29 2.59 -18.96
CA ALA A 111 -7.39 2.84 -20.09
C ALA A 111 -8.01 3.77 -21.15
N LYS A 112 -9.30 3.59 -21.47
CA LYS A 112 -10.01 4.45 -22.42
C LYS A 112 -10.08 5.90 -21.95
N LEU A 113 -10.43 6.13 -20.68
CA LEU A 113 -10.49 7.48 -20.10
C LEU A 113 -9.10 8.13 -20.04
N MET A 114 -8.10 7.38 -19.59
CA MET A 114 -6.72 7.86 -19.53
C MET A 114 -6.20 8.24 -20.91
N LYS A 115 -6.44 7.41 -21.93
CA LYS A 115 -6.01 7.69 -23.31
C LYS A 115 -6.71 8.94 -23.86
N ALA A 116 -8.02 9.06 -23.67
CA ALA A 116 -8.78 10.21 -24.15
C ALA A 116 -8.30 11.53 -23.54
N ASP A 117 -8.07 11.57 -22.22
CA ASP A 117 -7.57 12.77 -21.54
C ASP A 117 -6.11 13.07 -21.91
N ARG A 118 -5.25 12.05 -21.98
CA ARG A 118 -3.85 12.22 -22.35
C ARG A 118 -3.72 12.77 -23.75
N ASP A 119 -4.39 12.18 -24.74
CA ASP A 119 -4.27 12.62 -26.13
C ASP A 119 -4.80 14.06 -26.32
N ALA A 120 -5.78 14.49 -25.53
CA ALA A 120 -6.32 15.85 -25.56
C ALA A 120 -5.40 16.89 -24.89
N ASN A 121 -4.70 16.51 -23.82
CA ASN A 121 -4.02 17.44 -22.90
C ASN A 121 -2.51 17.22 -22.78
N PHE A 122 -1.90 16.41 -23.65
CA PHE A 122 -0.46 16.16 -23.63
C PHE A 122 0.33 17.33 -24.18
N ILE A 123 1.33 17.79 -23.41
CA ILE A 123 2.18 18.91 -23.79
C ILE A 123 3.53 18.35 -24.23
N GLU A 124 3.75 18.33 -25.55
CA GLU A 124 5.03 17.92 -26.13
C GLU A 124 6.11 18.98 -25.91
N LYS A 125 5.80 20.24 -26.23
CA LYS A 125 6.71 21.40 -26.10
C LYS A 125 6.11 22.49 -25.24
N ASN A 126 6.97 23.20 -24.49
CA ASN A 126 6.56 24.39 -23.74
C ASN A 126 6.51 25.65 -24.64
N GLU A 127 6.11 26.78 -24.07
CA GLU A 127 6.03 28.09 -24.76
C GLU A 127 7.38 28.55 -25.34
N GLN A 128 8.50 28.09 -24.75
CA GLN A 128 9.86 28.38 -25.20
C GLN A 128 10.36 27.40 -26.28
N GLY A 129 9.51 26.47 -26.75
CA GLY A 129 9.85 25.48 -27.78
C GLY A 129 10.68 24.29 -27.29
N VAL A 130 10.93 24.17 -25.98
CA VAL A 130 11.65 23.05 -25.36
C VAL A 130 10.72 21.85 -25.23
N THR A 131 11.19 20.67 -25.62
CA THR A 131 10.44 19.41 -25.44
C THR A 131 10.38 19.03 -23.96
N VAL A 132 9.16 18.92 -23.43
CA VAL A 132 8.87 18.63 -22.02
C VAL A 132 8.09 17.33 -21.80
N ASN A 133 7.35 16.83 -22.79
CA ASN A 133 6.62 15.56 -22.76
C ASN A 133 5.85 15.29 -21.45
N ARG A 134 5.01 16.25 -21.05
CA ARG A 134 4.32 16.23 -19.75
C ARG A 134 2.80 16.24 -19.88
N TRP A 135 2.15 15.58 -18.93
CA TRP A 135 0.71 15.46 -18.76
C TRP A 135 0.33 15.99 -17.37
N LEU A 136 -0.56 16.99 -17.35
CA LEU A 136 -0.89 17.76 -16.14
C LEU A 136 -2.35 17.65 -15.71
N SER A 137 -3.27 17.23 -16.59
CA SER A 137 -4.71 17.13 -16.29
C SER A 137 -5.06 15.91 -15.43
N THR A 138 -4.21 14.88 -15.42
CA THR A 138 -4.35 13.71 -14.56
C THR A 138 -3.18 13.61 -13.58
N GLY A 139 -3.48 13.34 -12.31
CA GLY A 139 -2.50 13.19 -11.23
C GLY A 139 -2.58 11.83 -10.54
N MET A 140 -1.56 11.52 -9.72
CA MET A 140 -1.50 10.28 -8.94
C MET A 140 -1.04 10.53 -7.50
N LEU A 141 -1.62 9.78 -6.57
CA LEU A 141 -1.18 9.65 -5.19
C LEU A 141 -0.63 8.25 -4.93
N CYS A 142 0.66 8.16 -4.58
CA CYS A 142 1.34 6.87 -4.43
C CYS A 142 1.30 6.34 -2.99
N ALA A 143 1.09 5.03 -2.81
CA ALA A 143 1.00 4.40 -1.48
C ALA A 143 2.37 4.24 -0.79
N SER A 144 2.54 4.84 0.40
CA SER A 144 3.77 4.68 1.20
C SER A 144 3.80 3.42 2.07
N GLY A 145 2.64 2.79 2.27
CA GLY A 145 2.53 1.50 2.96
C GLY A 145 2.67 0.28 2.05
N ALA A 146 2.93 0.49 0.76
CA ALA A 146 3.21 -0.57 -0.20
C ALA A 146 4.72 -0.85 -0.29
N SER A 147 5.08 -1.94 -0.98
CA SER A 147 6.48 -2.34 -1.13
C SER A 147 7.28 -1.38 -2.02
N ASN A 148 8.61 -1.43 -1.93
CA ASN A 148 9.51 -0.62 -2.76
C ASN A 148 9.41 -0.99 -4.24
N GLU A 149 9.18 -2.27 -4.54
CA GLU A 149 9.00 -2.79 -5.91
C GLU A 149 7.73 -2.18 -6.51
N THR A 150 6.64 -2.12 -5.74
CA THR A 150 5.41 -1.44 -6.13
C THR A 150 5.65 0.06 -6.38
N GLY A 151 6.45 0.69 -5.52
CA GLY A 151 6.87 2.08 -5.70
C GLY A 151 7.63 2.30 -7.01
N MET A 152 8.55 1.40 -7.37
CA MET A 152 9.30 1.46 -8.63
C MET A 152 8.40 1.26 -9.84
N LEU A 153 7.48 0.30 -9.80
CA LEU A 153 6.48 0.11 -10.87
C LEU A 153 5.60 1.35 -11.04
N THR A 154 5.17 1.95 -9.93
CA THR A 154 4.37 3.18 -9.93
C THR A 154 5.14 4.34 -10.54
N GLN A 155 6.42 4.50 -10.21
CA GLN A 155 7.28 5.53 -10.78
C GLN A 155 7.43 5.34 -12.29
N LYS A 156 7.73 4.13 -12.76
CA LYS A 156 7.85 3.84 -14.19
C LYS A 156 6.54 4.10 -14.92
N PHE A 157 5.41 3.66 -14.36
CA PHE A 157 4.07 3.87 -14.91
C PHE A 157 3.72 5.36 -15.04
N ALA A 158 3.89 6.14 -13.96
CA ALA A 158 3.53 7.54 -13.98
C ALA A 158 4.42 8.35 -14.93
N ARG A 159 5.74 8.11 -14.91
CA ARG A 159 6.70 8.89 -15.71
C ARG A 159 6.68 8.50 -17.18
N SER A 160 6.45 7.24 -17.53
CA SER A 160 6.32 6.85 -18.94
C SER A 160 5.08 7.47 -19.60
N LEU A 161 4.01 7.70 -18.84
CA LEU A 161 2.82 8.40 -19.30
C LEU A 161 3.00 9.93 -19.39
N GLY A 162 4.08 10.47 -18.83
CA GLY A 162 4.35 11.91 -18.75
C GLY A 162 3.68 12.60 -17.55
N ILE A 163 3.12 11.86 -16.59
CA ILE A 163 2.44 12.46 -15.44
C ILE A 163 3.46 13.25 -14.60
N ALA A 164 3.28 14.57 -14.52
CA ALA A 164 4.11 15.44 -13.70
C ALA A 164 3.44 15.81 -12.37
N ALA A 165 2.10 15.75 -12.30
CA ALA A 165 1.31 15.96 -11.08
C ALA A 165 1.33 14.72 -10.15
N GLY A 166 2.52 14.25 -9.80
CA GLY A 166 2.74 13.14 -8.88
C GLY A 166 2.99 13.62 -7.45
N GLY A 167 2.11 13.25 -6.52
CA GLY A 167 2.37 13.33 -5.09
C GLY A 167 2.57 11.93 -4.51
N ARG A 168 3.45 11.75 -3.54
CA ARG A 168 3.27 10.62 -2.61
C ARG A 168 1.97 10.86 -1.84
N GLN A 169 1.35 9.79 -1.32
CA GLN A 169 0.20 9.89 -0.41
C GLN A 169 0.36 11.06 0.59
N PRO A 170 -0.75 11.62 1.11
CA PRO A 170 -0.73 12.76 2.03
C PRO A 170 0.35 12.65 3.11
N GLY A 171 0.63 11.43 3.60
CA GLY A 171 1.75 11.10 4.46
C GLY A 171 3.06 11.83 4.13
N ALA A 172 3.76 11.56 3.03
CA ALA A 172 5.13 12.11 2.87
C ALA A 172 5.15 13.60 2.50
N ARG A 173 4.20 14.09 1.69
CA ARG A 173 4.10 15.52 1.34
C ARG A 173 3.66 16.38 2.52
N LEU A 174 2.87 15.85 3.46
CA LEU A 174 2.45 16.59 4.66
C LEU A 174 3.41 16.40 5.86
N THR A 175 4.17 15.29 5.94
CA THR A 175 4.95 14.97 7.16
C THR A 175 6.45 15.21 7.06
N ARG A 176 7.08 15.11 5.88
CA ARG A 176 8.56 15.10 5.76
C ARG A 176 9.14 16.03 4.70
N THR A 177 8.34 16.95 4.15
CA THR A 177 8.80 17.93 3.13
C THR A 177 10.00 18.75 3.56
N ASN A 178 10.15 19.06 4.85
CA ASN A 178 11.30 19.82 5.35
C ASN A 178 12.49 18.97 5.81
N GLY A 179 12.30 17.68 6.12
CA GLY A 179 13.32 16.81 6.74
C GLY A 179 14.05 15.86 5.77
N SER A 180 13.61 15.76 4.52
CA SER A 180 14.15 14.82 3.52
C SER A 180 14.61 15.53 2.24
N LYS A 181 15.42 16.58 2.38
CA LYS A 181 16.13 17.19 1.23
C LYS A 181 17.14 16.24 0.56
N SER A 182 17.43 15.05 1.11
CA SER A 182 18.51 14.19 0.59
C SER A 182 18.12 13.20 -0.52
N CYS A 183 16.83 12.92 -0.77
CA CYS A 183 16.44 12.01 -1.87
C CYS A 183 15.58 12.66 -2.97
N SER A 184 15.05 13.87 -2.76
CA SER A 184 14.21 14.56 -3.75
C SER A 184 14.89 15.75 -4.44
N ASN A 185 15.97 16.31 -3.88
CA ASN A 185 16.59 17.53 -4.44
C ASN A 185 17.63 17.30 -5.54
N ILE A 186 17.94 16.05 -5.92
CA ILE A 186 18.76 15.82 -7.13
C ILE A 186 17.93 16.03 -8.41
N TRP A 187 16.61 15.90 -8.35
CA TRP A 187 15.78 15.78 -9.57
C TRP A 187 14.66 16.82 -9.72
N SER A 188 14.50 17.72 -8.75
CA SER A 188 13.67 18.94 -8.91
C SER A 188 14.44 20.13 -9.51
N ARG A 189 15.75 19.98 -9.74
CA ARG A 189 16.61 21.06 -10.26
C ARG A 189 16.45 21.36 -11.76
N CYS A 190 15.61 20.61 -12.47
CA CYS A 190 15.26 20.92 -13.86
C CYS A 190 14.11 21.94 -13.99
N ASP A 191 13.36 22.23 -12.93
CA ASP A 191 12.28 23.23 -12.95
C ASP A 191 12.71 24.59 -12.37
N ASP A 192 13.95 24.72 -11.86
CA ASP A 192 14.50 25.96 -11.30
C ASP A 192 15.29 26.80 -12.34
N GLN A 193 14.77 26.94 -13.57
CA GLN A 193 15.19 28.06 -14.43
C GLN A 193 14.32 29.30 -14.10
N PRO A 194 14.93 30.45 -13.78
CA PRO A 194 14.21 31.62 -13.29
C PRO A 194 13.31 32.18 -14.37
N LEU A 195 11.99 32.10 -14.18
CA LEU A 195 11.04 32.95 -14.89
C LEU A 195 11.31 34.39 -14.46
N GLY A 196 11.84 35.18 -15.38
CA GLY A 196 12.15 36.59 -15.21
C GLY A 196 10.96 37.36 -14.61
N GLY A 197 11.29 38.20 -13.63
CA GLY A 197 10.33 38.96 -12.85
C GLY A 197 9.46 39.89 -13.69
N TYR A 198 8.15 39.75 -13.53
CA TYR A 198 7.18 40.76 -13.90
C TYR A 198 7.11 41.80 -12.76
N GLN A 199 7.75 42.95 -12.94
CA GLN A 199 7.66 44.09 -12.02
C GLN A 199 6.24 44.66 -12.03
N LYS A 200 5.61 44.70 -10.85
CA LYS A 200 4.41 45.49 -10.58
C LYS A 200 4.73 46.98 -10.70
N ARG A 201 3.93 47.71 -11.48
CA ARG A 201 3.50 49.07 -11.14
C ARG A 201 2.10 49.00 -10.58
#